data_AF-A0A2G9QDZ0-F1
#
_entry.id   AF-A0A2G9QDZ0-F1
#
_cell.length_a   1.000
_cell.length_b   1.000
_cell.length_c   1.000
_cell.angle_alpha   90.00
_cell.angle_beta   90.00
_cell.angle_gamma   90.00
#
_symmetry.space_group_name_H-M   'P 1'
#
loop_
_entity.id
_entity.type
_entity.pdbx_description
1 polymer ?
#
loop_
_entity_poly.entity_id
_entity_poly.type
_entity_poly.pdbx_seq_one_letter_code
_entity_poly.pdbx_strand_id
1 'polypeptide(L)'
;MAETQQVRANYSNEEEESPEPETSGSRRRRFKASNMSFGEMLEMVEILKKADYDGKKAKIMAKVVRSLHRNFGVRRSKDQLRKCWSDLKLREHEQYRKIRRVLQKSK
;
A
#
# COMPACT_ATOMS: atom_id res chain seq x y z
N MET A 1 -6.63 13.97 -55.27
CA MET A 1 -6.00 13.08 -54.26
C MET A 1 -6.80 13.18 -52.98
N ALA A 2 -7.16 12.01 -52.42
CA ALA A 2 -7.69 11.73 -51.07
C ALA A 2 -9.09 12.28 -50.70
N GLU A 3 -10.12 11.47 -51.02
CA GLU A 3 -11.26 11.27 -50.13
C GLU A 3 -10.85 10.30 -49.01
N THR A 4 -11.25 10.57 -47.77
CA THR A 4 -12.00 9.62 -46.92
C THR A 4 -12.55 10.35 -45.70
N GLN A 5 -13.88 10.44 -45.62
CA GLN A 5 -14.59 10.54 -44.35
C GLN A 5 -14.35 9.26 -43.55
N GLN A 6 -14.10 9.38 -42.24
CA GLN A 6 -14.30 8.28 -41.32
C GLN A 6 -14.95 8.81 -40.04
N VAL A 7 -16.27 8.66 -40.01
CA VAL A 7 -17.11 8.67 -38.81
C VAL A 7 -17.12 7.26 -38.23
N ARG A 8 -16.96 7.14 -36.90
CA ARG A 8 -17.52 6.11 -35.98
C ARG A 8 -16.50 5.78 -34.87
N ALA A 9 -16.81 5.64 -33.59
CA ALA A 9 -17.93 6.00 -32.73
C ALA A 9 -17.47 5.78 -31.26
N ASN A 10 -18.02 6.59 -30.36
CA ASN A 10 -18.42 6.28 -28.98
C ASN A 10 -17.70 5.15 -28.20
N TYR A 11 -17.03 5.53 -27.12
CA TYR A 11 -17.29 4.92 -25.82
C TYR A 11 -17.06 5.95 -24.71
N SER A 12 -18.15 6.38 -24.07
CA SER A 12 -18.12 7.02 -22.77
C SER A 12 -17.38 6.13 -21.78
N ASN A 13 -16.39 6.66 -21.09
CA ASN A 13 -16.16 6.26 -19.71
C ASN A 13 -15.37 7.38 -19.00
N GLU A 14 -16.11 8.38 -18.55
CA GLU A 14 -16.02 8.98 -17.21
C GLU A 14 -14.58 9.02 -16.69
N GLU A 15 -13.89 10.14 -16.94
CA GLU A 15 -12.68 10.48 -16.21
C GLU A 15 -13.02 10.43 -14.73
N GLU A 16 -12.46 9.40 -14.11
CA GLU A 16 -12.32 9.11 -12.70
C GLU A 16 -12.46 10.35 -11.82
N GLU A 17 -13.71 10.67 -11.44
CA GLU A 17 -14.05 11.47 -10.28
C GLU A 17 -13.61 10.68 -9.04
N SER A 18 -12.32 10.74 -8.73
CA SER A 18 -11.82 10.34 -7.42
C SER A 18 -12.09 11.51 -6.47
N PRO A 19 -13.05 11.42 -5.53
CA PRO A 19 -13.29 12.49 -4.59
C PRO A 19 -12.04 12.64 -3.70
N GLU A 20 -11.38 13.79 -3.76
CA GLU A 20 -10.41 14.15 -2.73
C GLU A 20 -11.16 14.23 -1.39
N PRO A 21 -10.78 13.45 -0.36
CA PRO A 21 -11.31 13.70 0.97
C PRO A 21 -10.67 14.97 1.51
N GLU A 22 -11.40 16.07 1.35
CA GLU A 22 -11.23 17.30 2.12
C GLU A 22 -11.42 16.98 3.62
N THR A 23 -10.33 16.64 4.30
CA THR A 23 -10.26 16.70 5.77
C THR A 23 -9.25 17.75 6.18
N SER A 24 -9.78 18.95 6.44
CA SER A 24 -9.18 19.98 7.27
C SER A 24 -8.84 19.40 8.65
N GLY A 25 -7.57 19.51 9.07
CA GLY A 25 -7.18 19.19 10.45
C GLY A 25 -5.72 18.75 10.67
N SER A 26 -4.88 19.71 11.05
CA SER A 26 -3.63 19.51 11.83
C SER A 26 -2.40 18.90 11.13
N ARG A 27 -1.67 19.79 10.45
CA ARG A 27 -0.20 20.00 10.51
C ARG A 27 0.65 18.94 11.26
N ARG A 28 0.90 17.77 10.66
CA ARG A 28 2.13 16.99 10.90
C ARG A 28 2.56 16.21 9.64
N ARG A 29 2.95 16.94 8.59
CA ARG A 29 3.46 16.38 7.34
C ARG A 29 4.90 15.84 7.53
N ARG A 30 5.04 14.64 8.08
CA ARG A 30 6.24 13.79 7.93
C ARG A 30 5.85 12.31 7.84
N PHE A 31 5.20 11.94 6.73
CA PHE A 31 5.19 10.57 6.21
C PHE A 31 5.82 10.62 4.82
N LYS A 32 7.14 10.59 4.75
CA LYS A 32 7.86 10.52 3.46
C LYS A 32 9.12 9.68 3.63
N ALA A 33 8.92 8.36 3.57
CA ALA A 33 9.95 7.38 3.23
C ALA A 33 9.33 6.10 2.66
N SER A 34 8.19 5.64 3.20
CA SER A 34 7.33 4.65 2.54
C SER A 34 6.09 5.36 1.97
N ASN A 35 5.83 5.25 0.67
CA ASN A 35 4.55 5.68 0.08
C ASN A 35 3.40 4.73 0.48
N MET A 36 3.39 4.18 1.71
CA MET A 36 2.36 3.27 2.22
C MET A 36 1.58 3.93 3.35
N SER A 37 0.28 3.71 3.32
CA SER A 37 -0.62 4.09 4.40
C SER A 37 -0.39 3.25 5.66
N PHE A 38 -0.82 3.78 6.80
CA PHE A 38 -0.75 3.06 8.08
C PHE A 38 -1.50 1.72 8.05
N GLY A 39 -2.61 1.64 7.33
CA GLY A 39 -3.37 0.40 7.12
C GLY A 39 -2.59 -0.65 6.32
N GLU A 40 -1.95 -0.26 5.21
CA GLU A 40 -1.09 -1.15 4.43
C GLU A 40 0.10 -1.67 5.27
N MET A 41 0.71 -0.79 6.09
CA MET A 41 1.80 -1.17 6.97
C MET A 41 1.36 -2.13 8.08
N LEU A 42 0.18 -1.93 8.67
CA LEU A 42 -0.40 -2.83 9.65
C LEU A 42 -0.57 -4.24 9.09
N GLU A 43 -1.24 -4.36 7.93
CA GLU A 43 -1.49 -5.63 7.25
C GLU A 43 -0.17 -6.36 6.94
N MET A 44 0.82 -5.61 6.45
CA MET A 44 2.15 -6.14 6.18
C MET A 44 2.84 -6.68 7.44
N VAL A 45 2.87 -5.90 8.53
CA VAL A 45 3.51 -6.31 9.79
C VAL A 45 2.77 -7.48 10.43
N GLU A 46 1.45 -7.52 10.33
CA GLU A 46 0.62 -8.61 10.82
C GLU A 46 0.95 -9.94 10.11
N ILE A 47 0.99 -9.93 8.78
CA ILE A 47 1.35 -11.11 7.98
C ILE A 47 2.78 -11.55 8.27
N LEU A 48 3.71 -10.59 8.38
CA LEU A 48 5.10 -10.89 8.72
C LEU A 48 5.22 -11.51 10.10
N LYS A 49 4.39 -11.10 11.07
CA LYS A 49 4.39 -11.65 12.43
C LYS A 49 3.69 -13.02 12.53
N LYS A 50 2.66 -13.23 11.72
CA LYS A 50 1.89 -14.49 11.67
C LYS A 50 2.60 -15.59 10.87
N ALA A 51 3.44 -15.22 9.92
CA ALA A 51 4.22 -16.18 9.17
C ALA A 51 5.40 -16.67 10.02
N ASP A 52 5.53 -17.99 10.16
CA ASP A 52 6.73 -18.59 10.74
C ASP A 52 7.93 -18.19 9.89
N TYR A 53 8.92 -17.57 10.54
CA TYR A 53 10.16 -17.09 9.94
C TYR A 53 11.11 -18.27 9.59
N ASP A 54 10.60 -19.28 8.88
CA ASP A 54 11.32 -20.46 8.37
C ASP A 54 12.25 -20.10 7.17
N GLY A 55 12.92 -18.94 7.22
CA GLY A 55 13.80 -18.46 6.16
C GLY A 55 13.12 -18.07 4.82
N LYS A 56 11.84 -18.40 4.60
CA LYS A 56 11.12 -18.19 3.33
C LYS A 56 10.58 -16.76 3.18
N LYS A 57 11.44 -15.74 3.37
CA LYS A 57 11.09 -14.31 3.25
C LYS A 57 10.40 -13.97 1.93
N ALA A 58 10.81 -14.61 0.83
CA ALA A 58 10.18 -14.43 -0.48
C ALA A 58 8.71 -14.90 -0.52
N LYS A 59 8.37 -16.01 0.16
CA LYS A 59 7.00 -16.53 0.26
C LYS A 59 6.12 -15.63 1.12
N ILE A 60 6.69 -15.06 2.20
CA ILE A 60 5.99 -14.10 3.06
C ILE A 60 5.70 -12.80 2.30
N MET A 61 6.70 -12.26 1.59
CA MET A 61 6.49 -11.07 0.76
C MET A 61 5.42 -11.31 -0.31
N ALA A 62 5.36 -12.50 -0.90
CA ALA A 62 4.29 -12.85 -1.84
C ALA A 62 2.89 -12.88 -1.18
N LYS A 63 2.79 -13.28 0.10
CA LYS A 63 1.52 -13.19 0.85
C LYS A 63 1.11 -11.74 1.07
N VAL A 64 2.05 -10.88 1.47
CA VAL A 64 1.81 -9.44 1.66
C VAL A 64 1.36 -8.78 0.37
N VAL A 65 2.02 -9.04 -0.77
CA VAL A 65 1.57 -8.49 -2.07
C VAL A 65 0.13 -8.88 -2.37
N ARG A 66 -0.25 -10.14 -2.12
CA ARG A 66 -1.61 -10.62 -2.37
C ARG A 66 -2.64 -9.99 -1.44
N SER A 67 -2.33 -9.83 -0.16
CA SER A 67 -3.27 -9.22 0.79
C SER A 67 -3.46 -7.74 0.54
N LEU A 68 -2.37 -7.01 0.23
CA LEU A 68 -2.44 -5.59 -0.09
C LEU A 68 -3.29 -5.34 -1.34
N HIS A 69 -3.12 -6.18 -2.36
CA HIS A 69 -3.96 -6.09 -3.55
C HIS A 69 -5.43 -6.40 -3.26
N ARG A 70 -5.71 -7.42 -2.43
CA ARG A 70 -7.09 -7.85 -2.13
C ARG A 70 -7.84 -6.88 -1.20
N ASN A 71 -7.16 -6.36 -0.18
CA ASN A 71 -7.78 -5.56 0.88
C ASN A 71 -7.76 -4.06 0.58
N PHE A 72 -6.71 -3.58 -0.11
CA PHE A 72 -6.52 -2.15 -0.37
C PHE A 72 -6.52 -1.81 -1.86
N GLY A 73 -6.60 -2.80 -2.76
CA GLY A 73 -6.46 -2.57 -4.21
C GLY A 73 -5.06 -2.16 -4.63
N VAL A 74 -4.08 -2.12 -3.71
CA VAL A 74 -2.76 -1.56 -4.00
C VAL A 74 -1.80 -2.62 -4.51
N ARG A 75 -1.21 -2.36 -5.68
CA ARG A 75 -0.20 -3.21 -6.28
C ARG A 75 1.20 -2.77 -5.86
N ARG A 76 1.88 -3.61 -5.08
CA ARG A 76 3.26 -3.37 -4.60
C ARG A 76 4.21 -4.46 -5.07
N SER A 77 5.45 -4.09 -5.36
CA SER A 77 6.51 -5.06 -5.63
C SER A 77 7.09 -5.65 -4.34
N LYS A 78 7.66 -6.85 -4.44
CA LYS A 78 8.32 -7.51 -3.30
C LYS A 78 9.52 -6.70 -2.80
N ASP A 79 10.24 -6.01 -3.68
CA ASP A 79 11.42 -5.23 -3.28
C ASP A 79 11.04 -3.92 -2.61
N GLN A 80 9.94 -3.27 -3.03
CA GLN A 80 9.37 -2.15 -2.29
C GLN A 80 8.98 -2.55 -0.87
N LEU A 81 8.36 -3.72 -0.68
CA LEU A 81 8.01 -4.23 0.64
C LEU A 81 9.25 -4.57 1.48
N ARG A 82 10.30 -5.13 0.88
CA ARG A 82 11.57 -5.38 1.58
C ARG A 82 12.21 -4.09 2.05
N LYS A 83 12.26 -3.07 1.20
CA LYS A 83 12.77 -1.74 1.54
C LYS A 83 11.95 -1.11 2.65
N CYS A 84 10.62 -1.11 2.51
CA CYS A 84 9.70 -0.57 3.51
C CYS A 84 9.85 -1.27 4.87
N TRP A 85 10.04 -2.60 4.89
CA TRP A 85 10.29 -3.33 6.15
C TRP A 85 11.58 -2.89 6.83
N SER A 86 12.65 -2.73 6.05
CA SER A 86 13.95 -2.27 6.56
C SER A 86 13.86 -0.83 7.10
N ASP A 87 13.21 0.06 6.35
CA ASP A 87 13.00 1.45 6.75
C ASP A 87 12.13 1.54 8.01
N LEU A 88 11.08 0.72 8.10
CA LEU A 88 10.21 0.65 9.27
C LEU A 88 10.96 0.23 10.53
N LYS A 89 11.90 -0.72 10.41
CA LYS A 89 12.71 -1.18 11.53
C LYS A 89 13.83 -0.22 11.94
N LEU A 90 14.46 0.47 10.98
CA LEU A 90 15.69 1.22 11.22
C LEU A 90 15.47 2.74 11.32
N ARG A 91 14.54 3.28 10.53
CA ARG A 91 14.28 4.72 10.44
C ARG A 91 13.00 5.12 11.17
N GLU A 92 11.96 4.29 11.13
CA GLU A 92 10.62 4.67 11.60
C GLU A 92 10.22 3.94 12.90
N HIS A 93 11.11 3.96 13.89
CA HIS A 93 10.90 3.32 15.19
C HIS A 93 9.60 3.74 15.89
N GLU A 94 9.12 4.98 15.71
CA GLU A 94 7.87 5.44 16.30
C GLU A 94 6.65 4.83 15.59
N GLN A 95 6.66 4.73 14.25
CA GLN A 95 5.57 4.13 13.49
C GLN A 95 5.48 2.62 13.76
N TYR A 96 6.62 1.93 13.77
CA TYR A 96 6.67 0.52 14.14
C TYR A 96 6.13 0.29 15.56
N ARG A 97 6.46 1.17 16.51
CA ARG A 97 5.90 1.13 17.87
C ARG A 97 4.38 1.29 17.89
N LYS A 98 3.83 2.22 17.11
CA LYS A 98 2.37 2.42 17.01
C LYS A 98 1.67 1.19 16.44
N ILE A 99 2.19 0.66 15.32
CA ILE A 99 1.69 -0.55 14.68
C ILE A 99 1.69 -1.72 15.66
N ARG A 100 2.82 -1.94 16.35
CA ARG A 100 2.95 -3.03 17.31
C ARG A 100 1.94 -2.92 18.47
N ARG A 101 1.67 -1.71 18.96
CA ARG A 101 0.65 -1.49 20.02
C ARG A 101 -0.75 -1.84 19.55
N VAL A 102 -1.11 -1.45 18.33
CA VAL A 102 -2.42 -1.79 17.75
C VAL A 102 -2.56 -3.30 17.63
N LEU A 103 -1.56 -3.97 17.05
CA LEU A 103 -1.54 -5.43 16.90
C LEU A 103 -1.45 -6.22 18.23
N GLN A 104 -1.15 -5.56 19.35
CA GLN A 104 -1.19 -6.18 20.68
C GLN A 104 -2.55 -6.03 21.36
N LYS A 105 -3.28 -4.95 21.07
CA LYS A 105 -4.62 -4.70 21.61
C LYS A 105 -5.72 -5.47 20.88
N SER A 106 -5.47 -5.86 19.63
CA SER A 106 -6.39 -6.64 18.80
C SER A 106 -6.25 -8.16 18.96
N LYS A 107 -5.61 -8.63 20.04
CA LYS A 107 -5.45 -10.05 20.41
C LYS A 107 -6.28 -10.35 21.64
#